data_AF-A0A923EAX0-F1
#
_entry.id   AF-A0A923EAX0-F1
#
_cell.length_a   1.000
_cell.length_b   1.000
_cell.length_c   1.000
_cell.angle_alpha   90.00
_cell.angle_beta   90.00
_cell.angle_gamma   90.00
#
_symmetry.space_group_name_H-M   'P 1'
#
loop_
_entity.id
_entity.type
_entity.pdbx_description
1 polymer ?
#
loop_
_entity_poly.entity_id
_entity_poly.type
_entity_poly.pdbx_seq_one_letter_code
_entity_poly.pdbx_strand_id
1 'polypeptide(L)' 'MPIPKCIPQETVICNVRLAAAYVPYQKLCTLFSPIEALKHGTVFPELYSPYEGKNKKSPYCGCK' A
#
# COMPACT_ATOMS: atom_id res chain seq x y z
N MET A 1 -33.45 -1.53 4.48
CA MET A 1 -32.18 -1.32 5.21
C MET A 1 -31.61 0.02 4.75
N PRO A 2 -31.19 0.92 5.64
CA PRO A 2 -30.63 2.20 5.22
C PRO A 2 -29.29 1.94 4.53
N ILE A 3 -29.13 2.50 3.34
CA ILE A 3 -27.89 2.43 2.55
C ILE A 3 -26.81 3.13 3.39
N PRO A 4 -25.67 2.47 3.70
CA PRO A 4 -24.60 3.15 4.40
C PRO A 4 -24.15 4.31 3.52
N LYS A 5 -24.05 5.51 4.11
CA LYS A 5 -23.63 6.72 3.43
C LYS A 5 -22.16 6.56 3.01
N CYS A 6 -21.93 5.94 1.85
CA CYS A 6 -20.60 5.74 1.30
C CYS A 6 -19.95 7.12 1.11
N ILE A 7 -18.87 7.37 1.84
CA ILE A 7 -18.05 8.56 1.65
C ILE A 7 -17.33 8.34 0.30
N PRO A 8 -17.49 9.23 -0.69
CA PRO A 8 -16.75 9.10 -1.95
C PRO A 8 -15.25 9.18 -1.61
N GLN A 9 -14.51 8.15 -2.02
CA GLN A 9 -13.12 7.99 -1.60
C GLN A 9 -12.19 9.09 -2.15
N GLU A 10 -12.56 9.77 -3.24
CA GLU A 10 -11.68 10.74 -3.90
C GLU A 10 -12.45 11.85 -4.64
N THR A 11 -11.84 13.03 -4.70
CA THR A 11 -12.22 14.13 -5.61
C THR A 11 -11.93 13.74 -7.06
N VAL A 12 -12.85 14.06 -7.97
CA VAL A 12 -12.65 13.84 -9.41
C VAL A 12 -11.48 14.70 -9.89
N ILE A 13 -10.44 14.07 -10.43
CA ILE A 13 -9.28 14.77 -10.98
C ILE A 13 -9.55 15.10 -12.45
N CYS A 14 -9.61 16.39 -12.78
CA CYS A 14 -9.82 16.88 -14.15
C CYS A 14 -8.51 17.39 -14.78
N ASN A 15 -8.31 17.14 -16.07
CA ASN A 15 -7.24 17.72 -16.91
C ASN A 15 -5.79 17.47 -16.45
N VAL A 16 -5.51 16.34 -15.79
CA VAL A 16 -4.13 15.91 -15.51
C VAL A 16 -3.75 14.73 -16.39
N ARG A 17 -2.47 14.62 -16.76
CA ARG A 17 -1.93 13.35 -17.27
C ARG A 17 -1.91 12.37 -16.10
N LEU A 18 -2.79 11.36 -16.15
CA LEU A 18 -2.82 10.32 -15.12
C LEU A 18 -1.52 9.53 -15.20
N ALA A 19 -0.83 9.42 -14.05
CA ALA A 19 0.22 8.44 -13.92
C ALA A 19 -0.43 7.05 -14.01
N ALA A 20 0.12 6.16 -14.85
CA ALA A 20 -0.31 4.78 -14.87
C ALA A 20 0.29 4.07 -13.66
N ALA A 21 -0.54 3.73 -12.69
CA ALA A 21 -0.18 2.83 -11.60
C ALA A 21 -0.90 1.51 -11.83
N TYR A 22 -0.15 0.41 -11.86
CA TYR A 22 -0.75 -0.92 -11.79
C TYR A 22 -1.01 -1.25 -10.33
N VAL A 23 -2.29 -1.37 -9.97
CA VAL A 23 -2.72 -1.82 -8.64
C VAL A 23 -3.16 -3.28 -8.74
N PRO A 24 -2.45 -4.23 -8.12
CA PRO A 24 -2.87 -5.63 -8.09
C PRO A 24 -4.22 -5.80 -7.39
N TYR A 25 -4.97 -6.84 -7.75
CA TYR A 25 -6.22 -7.18 -7.05
C TYR A 25 -5.95 -7.60 -5.61
N GLN A 26 -6.40 -6.79 -4.65
CA GLN A 26 -6.24 -7.02 -3.22
C GLN A 26 -7.46 -7.74 -2.64
N LYS A 27 -7.36 -9.05 -2.40
CA LYS A 27 -8.46 -9.85 -1.83
C LYS A 27 -8.35 -9.93 -0.31
N LEU A 28 -9.39 -9.55 0.42
CA LEU A 28 -9.42 -9.54 1.90
C LEU A 28 -9.66 -10.93 2.53
N CYS A 29 -9.23 -12.00 1.88
CA CYS A 29 -9.45 -13.38 2.35
C CYS A 29 -8.26 -13.93 3.14
N THR A 30 -7.04 -13.60 2.73
CA THR A 30 -5.80 -14.11 3.32
C THR A 30 -4.91 -12.94 3.66
N LEU A 31 -4.89 -12.58 4.94
CA LEU A 31 -4.25 -11.35 5.42
C LEU A 31 -3.28 -11.68 6.55
N PHE A 32 -2.21 -10.91 6.65
CA PHE A 32 -1.38 -10.91 7.85
C PHE A 32 -2.17 -10.39 9.05
N SER A 33 -1.83 -10.86 10.25
CA SER A 33 -2.35 -10.25 11.47
C SER A 33 -1.86 -8.80 11.59
N PRO A 34 -2.54 -7.93 12.35
CA PRO A 34 -2.15 -6.52 12.44
C PRO A 34 -0.68 -6.30 12.83
N ILE A 35 -0.15 -7.13 13.72
CA ILE A 35 1.24 -7.04 14.18
C ILE A 35 2.24 -7.47 13.09
N GLU A 36 1.89 -8.47 12.28
CA GLU A 36 2.70 -8.93 11.16
C GLU A 36 2.64 -7.95 10.00
N ALA A 37 1.46 -7.44 9.68
CA ALA A 37 1.25 -6.45 8.64
C ALA A 37 2.11 -5.19 8.88
N LEU A 38 2.19 -4.76 10.15
CA LEU A 38 3.05 -3.64 10.55
C LEU A 38 4.54 -3.94 10.30
N LYS A 39 5.01 -5.16 10.57
CA LYS A 39 6.40 -5.58 10.33
C LYS A 39 6.72 -5.66 8.83
N HIS A 40 5.77 -6.12 8.02
CA HIS A 40 5.95 -6.32 6.58
C HIS A 40 5.70 -5.05 5.77
N GLY A 41 5.05 -4.03 6.33
CA GLY A 41 4.67 -2.80 5.63
C GLY A 41 3.48 -2.98 4.68
N THR A 42 2.80 -4.12 4.76
CA THR A 42 1.62 -4.47 3.98
C THR A 42 0.82 -5.53 4.74
N VAL A 43 -0.51 -5.49 4.65
CA VAL A 43 -1.38 -6.55 5.19
C VAL A 43 -1.53 -7.73 4.21
N PHE A 44 -1.20 -7.49 2.94
CA PHE A 44 -1.36 -8.44 1.84
C PHE A 44 -0.08 -9.24 1.64
N PRO A 45 -0.08 -10.58 1.86
CA PRO A 45 1.08 -11.43 1.65
C PRO A 45 1.62 -11.37 0.23
N GLU A 46 0.75 -11.21 -0.78
CA GLU A 46 1.15 -11.12 -2.19
C GLU A 46 1.99 -9.88 -2.53
N LEU A 47 1.94 -8.84 -1.68
CA LEU A 47 2.72 -7.63 -1.84
C LEU A 47 4.03 -7.66 -1.03
N TYR A 48 4.20 -8.64 -0.15
CA TYR A 48 5.42 -8.75 0.64
C TYR A 48 6.55 -9.35 -0.22
N SER A 49 7.63 -8.60 -0.39
CA SER A 49 8.85 -9.11 -1.03
C SER A 49 9.72 -9.84 0.02
N PRO A 50 9.94 -11.15 -0.10
CA PRO A 50 10.75 -11.93 0.85
C PRO A 50 12.26 -11.71 0.66
N TYR A 51 12.67 -11.00 -0.40
CA TYR A 51 14.08 -10.80 -0.73
C TYR A 51 14.67 -9.64 0.07
N GLU A 52 15.88 -9.86 0.62
CA GLU A 52 16.67 -8.77 1.18
C GLU A 52 17.01 -7.78 0.06
N GLY A 53 16.39 -6.59 0.10
CA GLY A 53 16.65 -5.53 -0.86
C GLY A 53 18.15 -5.25 -0.89
N LYS A 54 18.78 -5.38 -2.08
CA LYS A 54 20.24 -5.31 -2.26
C LYS A 54 20.90 -4.00 -1.80
N ASN A 55 20.14 -2.99 -1.36
CA ASN A 55 20.66 -1.74 -0.81
C ASN A 55 19.68 -1.11 0.21
N LYS A 56 19.61 -1.63 1.44
CA LYS A 56 19.01 -0.89 2.58
C LYS A 56 20.00 0.06 3.26
N LYS A 57 21.14 0.36 2.64
CA LYS A 57 22.00 1.48 3.04
C LYS A 57 21.52 2.71 2.29
N SER A 58 20.63 3.49 2.89
CA SER A 58 20.56 4.92 2.55
C SER A 58 21.93 5.50 2.89
N PRO A 59 22.71 6.04 1.92
CA PRO A 59 23.93 6.77 2.25
C PRO A 59 23.62 8.13 2.93
N TYR A 60 22.34 8.51 3.00
CA TYR A 60 21.87 9.77 3.58
C TYR A 60 20.95 9.49 4.78
N CYS A 61 21.54 8.91 5.82
CA CYS A 61 21.01 8.95 7.18
C CYS A 61 22.17 9.42 8.06
N GLY A 62 22.49 10.70 7.91
CA GLY A 62 23.46 11.39 8.75
C GLY A 62 22.94 12.79 9.00
N CYS A 63 22.10 12.97 10.01
CA CYS A 63 22.02 14.27 10.67
C CYS A 63 23.35 14.43 11.41
N LYS A 64 24.26 15.23 10.83
CA LYS A 64 25.27 15.92 11.62
C LYS A 64 24.65 17.18 12.19
#